data_AF-A0A916WSK5-F1
#
_entry.id   AF-A0A916WSK5-F1
#
_cell.length_a   1.000
_cell.length_b   1.000
_cell.length_c   1.000
_cell.angle_alpha   90.00
_cell.angle_beta   90.00
_cell.angle_gamma   90.00
#
_symmetry.space_group_name_H-M   'P 1'
#
loop_
_entity.id
_entity.type
_entity.pdbx_description
1 polymer ?
#
loop_
_entity_poly.entity_id
_entity_poly.type
_entity_poly.pdbx_seq_one_letter_code
_entity_poly.pdbx_strand_id
1 'polypeptide(L)'
;MWGRRSGRSRPTQNSRPTENSGPTQNRPIQKRYRLRGEDIVAGLAPNVACYVSDRITVDGAPVGYMSRDVDGWSFLAGDETQDYVDDPGNTSLVSCNTVANYDRAILPYLAAPVGTGWIRHGSGFLPLSDEPPADPACVPVSGDLRFADGWVITTENITFIRREDDTVQLWSPGLSLWLMAVGSVAPAGVDQRCDALMAQSSPDRYDEKRWRDGGLEYVSYRLHEADSDARCPALHAIVVGRSGHVRVAAYIDAEADMARALDLVAGIRLLA
;
A
#
# COMPACT_ATOMS: atom_id res chain seq x y z
N MET A 1 -36.27 -34.78 51.76
CA MET A 1 -37.40 -35.13 52.66
C MET A 1 -37.46 -34.06 53.75
N TRP A 2 -38.52 -33.23 53.74
CA TRP A 2 -39.19 -32.53 54.87
C TRP A 2 -38.32 -31.85 55.96
N GLY A 3 -38.32 -30.52 56.13
CA GLY A 3 -39.36 -29.69 56.80
C GLY A 3 -38.94 -29.40 58.27
N ARG A 4 -39.19 -28.29 58.99
CA ARG A 4 -40.02 -27.07 58.91
C ARG A 4 -39.50 -26.00 59.92
N ARG A 5 -39.72 -24.71 59.60
CA ARG A 5 -40.13 -23.50 60.40
C ARG A 5 -39.83 -23.47 61.92
N SER A 6 -39.39 -22.40 62.57
CA SER A 6 -39.83 -20.96 62.67
C SER A 6 -38.93 -20.30 63.74
N GLY A 7 -38.72 -19.00 63.94
CA GLY A 7 -39.19 -17.72 63.40
C GLY A 7 -38.72 -16.62 64.38
N ARG A 8 -38.48 -15.39 63.91
CA ARG A 8 -38.60 -14.14 64.71
C ARG A 8 -38.48 -12.89 63.81
N SER A 9 -39.58 -12.13 63.80
CA SER A 9 -39.75 -10.67 63.86
C SER A 9 -39.03 -9.70 62.89
N ARG A 10 -39.85 -8.95 62.13
CA ARG A 10 -39.62 -7.64 61.43
C ARG A 10 -39.38 -6.49 62.44
N PRO A 11 -38.80 -5.30 62.08
CA PRO A 11 -39.19 -4.38 60.98
C PRO A 11 -37.97 -3.71 60.29
N THR A 12 -37.99 -2.81 59.29
CA THR A 12 -38.97 -1.91 58.65
C THR A 12 -38.43 -1.54 57.25
N GLN A 13 -39.30 -0.98 56.42
CA GLN A 13 -39.14 -0.61 55.02
C GLN A 13 -37.85 0.17 54.70
N ASN A 14 -37.22 -0.16 53.57
CA ASN A 14 -36.57 0.85 52.75
C ASN A 14 -36.95 0.63 51.29
N SER A 15 -37.47 1.69 50.70
CA SER A 15 -38.11 1.76 49.39
C SER A 15 -37.11 1.43 48.27
N ARG A 16 -37.48 0.51 47.37
CA ARG A 16 -36.76 0.30 46.11
C ARG A 16 -36.99 1.50 45.19
N PRO A 17 -35.96 2.13 44.60
CA PRO A 17 -36.15 2.88 43.38
C PRO A 17 -36.39 1.86 42.26
N THR A 18 -37.51 1.98 41.58
CA THR A 18 -37.77 1.31 40.31
C THR A 18 -36.76 1.83 39.28
N GLU A 19 -35.82 0.97 38.85
CA GLU A 19 -35.03 1.21 37.65
C GLU A 19 -35.97 1.31 36.46
N ASN A 20 -36.19 2.54 36.01
CA ASN A 20 -36.94 2.83 34.81
C ASN A 20 -35.96 2.76 33.63
N SER A 21 -35.73 1.54 33.13
CA SER A 21 -34.93 1.29 31.93
C SER A 21 -35.71 1.73 30.69
N GLY A 22 -35.76 3.05 30.45
CA GLY A 22 -36.18 3.58 29.15
C GLY A 22 -35.16 3.20 28.07
N PRO A 23 -35.56 3.08 26.79
CA PRO A 23 -34.64 2.76 25.71
C PRO A 23 -33.58 3.85 25.62
N THR A 24 -32.31 3.44 25.55
CA THR A 24 -31.18 4.33 25.27
C THR A 24 -31.48 5.06 23.97
N GLN A 25 -31.87 6.32 24.04
CA GLN A 25 -32.07 7.13 22.84
C GLN A 25 -30.69 7.26 22.18
N ASN A 26 -30.52 6.56 21.05
CA ASN A 26 -29.31 6.63 20.23
C ASN A 26 -29.23 8.05 19.66
N ARG A 27 -28.58 8.96 20.40
CA ARG A 27 -28.40 10.34 19.98
C ARG A 27 -27.50 10.30 18.75
N PRO A 28 -27.90 10.89 17.61
CA PRO A 28 -27.05 10.88 16.42
C PRO A 28 -25.71 11.53 16.79
N ILE A 29 -24.62 10.79 16.58
CA ILE A 29 -23.27 11.29 16.80
C ILE A 29 -23.07 12.45 15.83
N GLN A 30 -23.04 13.68 16.34
CA GLN A 30 -22.71 14.85 15.52
C GLN A 30 -21.21 14.89 15.28
N LYS A 31 -20.80 14.39 14.11
CA LYS A 31 -19.40 14.45 13.66
C LYS A 31 -19.05 15.86 13.20
N ARG A 32 -17.84 16.31 13.52
CA ARG A 32 -17.29 17.58 13.03
C ARG A 32 -16.40 17.29 11.82
N TYR A 33 -16.97 17.37 10.63
CA TYR A 33 -16.21 17.21 9.39
C TYR A 33 -15.19 18.33 9.18
N ARG A 34 -14.04 17.99 8.57
CA ARG A 34 -12.98 18.94 8.25
C ARG A 34 -13.41 19.93 7.16
N LEU A 35 -14.14 19.47 6.14
CA LEU A 35 -14.76 20.34 5.14
C LEU A 35 -16.21 20.65 5.53
N ARG A 36 -16.61 21.91 5.39
CA ARG A 36 -18.02 22.31 5.54
C ARG A 36 -18.76 22.03 4.24
N GLY A 37 -20.08 21.82 4.32
CA GLY A 37 -20.90 21.55 3.15
C GLY A 37 -20.84 22.64 2.07
N GLU A 38 -20.68 23.90 2.47
CA GLU A 38 -20.51 25.06 1.57
C GLU A 38 -19.16 25.07 0.83
N ASP A 39 -18.14 24.38 1.38
CA ASP A 39 -16.81 24.27 0.79
C ASP A 39 -16.71 23.06 -0.19
N ILE A 40 -17.77 22.26 -0.30
CA ILE A 40 -17.84 21.11 -1.21
C ILE A 40 -18.16 21.58 -2.63
N VAL A 41 -17.22 21.42 -3.54
CA VAL A 41 -17.45 21.64 -4.97
C VAL A 41 -18.27 20.48 -5.53
N ALA A 42 -19.38 20.79 -6.19
CA ALA A 42 -20.25 19.81 -6.84
C ALA A 42 -19.72 19.39 -8.22
N GLY A 43 -20.10 18.19 -8.67
CA GLY A 43 -19.87 17.72 -10.04
C GLY A 43 -18.44 17.24 -10.35
N LEU A 44 -17.62 16.99 -9.33
CA LEU A 44 -16.26 16.49 -9.49
C LEU A 44 -16.24 14.99 -9.76
N ALA A 45 -17.18 14.27 -9.16
CA ALA A 45 -17.35 12.84 -9.28
C ALA A 45 -18.85 12.48 -9.31
N PRO A 46 -19.21 11.26 -9.75
CA PRO A 46 -20.57 10.78 -9.67
C PRO A 46 -21.13 10.83 -8.25
N ASN A 47 -22.42 11.14 -8.11
CA ASN A 47 -23.13 11.09 -6.83
C ASN A 47 -23.50 9.66 -6.43
N VAL A 48 -22.51 8.77 -6.44
CA VAL A 48 -22.62 7.38 -5.98
C VAL A 48 -22.30 7.34 -4.49
N ALA A 49 -23.12 6.64 -3.72
CA ALA A 49 -22.91 6.49 -2.28
C ALA A 49 -21.61 5.70 -1.99
N CYS A 50 -20.94 6.08 -0.91
CA CYS A 50 -19.73 5.44 -0.45
C CYS A 50 -19.59 5.50 1.07
N TYR A 51 -18.98 4.46 1.64
CA TYR A 51 -18.49 4.48 3.00
C TYR A 51 -17.14 5.19 3.05
N VAL A 52 -16.95 6.04 4.06
CA VAL A 52 -15.69 6.76 4.26
C VAL A 52 -15.34 6.82 5.74
N SER A 53 -14.07 6.59 6.05
CA SER A 53 -13.52 6.69 7.39
C SER A 53 -13.46 8.14 7.90
N ASP A 54 -13.65 8.31 9.21
CA ASP A 54 -13.43 9.58 9.90
C ASP A 54 -11.95 10.01 9.86
N ARG A 55 -11.00 9.09 9.65
CA ARG A 55 -9.61 9.45 9.36
C ARG A 55 -9.54 10.42 8.17
N ILE A 56 -10.39 10.23 7.16
CA ILE A 56 -10.45 11.11 5.99
C ILE A 56 -11.35 12.33 6.28
N THR A 57 -12.59 12.11 6.73
CA THR A 57 -13.58 13.19 6.77
C THR A 57 -13.52 14.08 8.00
N VAL A 58 -12.96 13.59 9.11
CA VAL A 58 -12.80 14.32 10.37
C VAL A 58 -11.34 14.75 10.55
N ASP A 59 -10.39 13.80 10.47
CA ASP A 59 -8.97 14.10 10.70
C ASP A 59 -8.29 14.69 9.46
N GLY A 60 -8.86 14.45 8.28
CA GLY A 60 -8.35 15.02 7.03
C GLY A 60 -7.17 14.26 6.42
N ALA A 61 -6.96 13.01 6.79
CA ALA A 61 -6.00 12.15 6.13
C ALA A 61 -6.37 11.95 4.65
N PRO A 62 -5.37 11.79 3.76
CA PRO A 62 -5.64 11.37 2.38
C PRO A 62 -6.22 9.95 2.37
N VAL A 63 -6.89 9.59 1.27
CA VAL A 63 -7.38 8.23 1.06
C VAL A 63 -6.18 7.31 0.83
N GLY A 64 -5.84 6.42 1.75
CA GLY A 64 -4.73 5.46 1.56
C GLY A 64 -5.16 4.13 0.96
N TYR A 65 -6.44 3.78 1.09
CA TYR A 65 -7.02 2.55 0.57
C TYR A 65 -8.43 2.82 0.04
N MET A 66 -8.77 2.20 -1.08
CA MET A 66 -10.15 2.22 -1.59
C MET A 66 -10.53 0.88 -2.20
N SER A 67 -11.82 0.54 -2.11
CA SER A 67 -12.37 -0.66 -2.71
C SER A 67 -13.77 -0.41 -3.27
N ARG A 68 -14.15 -1.22 -4.26
CA ARG A 68 -15.47 -1.17 -4.89
C ARG A 68 -16.19 -2.50 -4.70
N ASP A 69 -17.25 -2.48 -3.91
CA ASP A 69 -18.16 -3.62 -3.73
C ASP A 69 -19.51 -3.37 -4.43
N VAL A 70 -20.42 -4.33 -4.38
CA VAL A 70 -21.78 -4.25 -4.92
C VAL A 70 -22.55 -3.06 -4.35
N ASP A 71 -22.31 -2.73 -3.09
CA ASP A 71 -23.03 -1.68 -2.37
C ASP A 71 -22.48 -0.28 -2.62
N GLY A 72 -21.25 -0.15 -3.11
CA GLY A 72 -20.62 1.16 -3.07
C GLY A 72 -19.10 1.16 -3.16
N TRP A 73 -18.57 2.38 -3.11
CA TRP A 73 -17.16 2.60 -2.83
C TRP A 73 -16.93 2.62 -1.33
N SER A 74 -15.76 2.16 -0.89
CA SER A 74 -15.27 2.33 0.48
C SER A 74 -13.91 3.03 0.43
N PHE A 75 -13.73 4.04 1.27
CA PHE A 75 -12.50 4.84 1.34
C PHE A 75 -11.96 4.89 2.77
N LEU A 76 -10.70 4.48 2.93
CA LEU A 76 -9.97 4.43 4.20
C LEU A 76 -8.64 5.19 4.07
N ALA A 77 -8.09 5.66 5.18
CA ALA A 77 -6.76 6.29 5.22
C ALA A 77 -5.61 5.26 5.12
N GLY A 78 -5.90 3.97 5.36
CA GLY A 78 -4.96 2.86 5.27
C GLY A 78 -4.17 2.60 6.56
N ASP A 79 -4.38 3.41 7.60
CA ASP A 79 -3.79 3.24 8.93
C ASP A 79 -4.81 2.77 9.99
N GLU A 80 -6.07 2.55 9.58
CA GLU A 80 -7.12 2.05 10.44
C GLU A 80 -6.88 0.59 10.89
N THR A 81 -7.20 0.30 12.16
CA THR A 81 -7.27 -1.07 12.67
C THR A 81 -8.62 -1.70 12.38
N GLN A 82 -8.72 -3.04 12.46
CA GLN A 82 -10.00 -3.72 12.31
C GLN A 82 -11.04 -3.24 13.34
N ASP A 83 -10.67 -3.17 14.62
CA ASP A 83 -11.54 -2.66 15.69
C ASP A 83 -12.05 -1.23 15.41
N TYR A 84 -11.24 -0.40 14.74
CA TYR A 84 -11.64 0.94 14.35
C TYR A 84 -12.69 0.93 13.24
N VAL A 85 -12.48 0.11 12.20
CA VAL A 85 -13.39 -0.02 11.04
C VAL A 85 -14.72 -0.65 11.46
N ASP A 86 -14.70 -1.55 12.44
CA ASP A 86 -15.90 -2.26 12.94
C ASP A 86 -16.84 -1.36 13.76
N ASP A 87 -16.37 -0.20 14.23
CA ASP A 87 -17.22 0.76 14.93
C ASP A 87 -17.97 1.66 13.92
N PRO A 88 -19.32 1.57 13.83
CA PRO A 88 -20.10 2.43 12.92
C PRO A 88 -20.00 3.91 13.27
N GLY A 89 -19.55 4.26 14.48
CA GLY A 89 -19.25 5.64 14.88
C GLY A 89 -18.06 6.25 14.15
N ASN A 90 -17.17 5.44 13.58
CA ASN A 90 -15.93 5.87 12.91
C ASN A 90 -16.05 5.98 11.38
N THR A 91 -17.22 5.67 10.82
CA THR A 91 -17.48 5.72 9.38
C THR A 91 -18.72 6.54 9.07
N SER A 92 -18.79 7.06 7.83
CA SER A 92 -19.89 7.87 7.34
C SER A 92 -20.31 7.41 5.95
N LEU A 93 -21.60 7.49 5.65
CA LEU A 93 -22.15 7.28 4.32
C LEU A 93 -22.30 8.64 3.61
N VAL A 94 -21.50 8.86 2.57
CA VAL A 94 -21.47 10.12 1.80
C VAL A 94 -21.45 9.84 0.30
N SER A 95 -21.36 10.87 -0.54
CA SER A 95 -21.17 10.69 -1.99
C SER A 95 -19.68 10.62 -2.36
N CYS A 96 -19.35 9.95 -3.46
CA CYS A 96 -17.98 9.99 -4.02
C CYS A 96 -17.54 11.43 -4.36
N ASN A 97 -18.47 12.31 -4.74
CA ASN A 97 -18.19 13.74 -4.90
C ASN A 97 -17.70 14.40 -3.61
N THR A 98 -18.26 14.02 -2.46
CA THR A 98 -17.80 14.48 -1.15
C THR A 98 -16.34 14.05 -0.94
N VAL A 99 -16.02 12.77 -1.11
CA VAL A 99 -14.65 12.25 -0.90
C VAL A 99 -13.66 12.87 -1.90
N ALA A 100 -14.07 13.12 -3.15
CA ALA A 100 -13.25 13.79 -4.15
C ALA A 100 -12.85 15.24 -3.78
N ASN A 101 -13.56 15.89 -2.85
CA ASN A 101 -13.14 17.18 -2.30
C ASN A 101 -12.05 17.04 -1.23
N TYR A 102 -12.01 15.92 -0.51
CA TYR A 102 -10.93 15.58 0.42
C TYR A 102 -9.68 15.12 -0.33
N ASP A 103 -9.87 14.32 -1.39
CA ASP A 103 -8.78 13.70 -2.12
C ASP A 103 -9.07 13.57 -3.61
N ARG A 104 -8.38 14.39 -4.42
CA ARG A 104 -8.55 14.43 -5.88
C ARG A 104 -7.95 13.22 -6.58
N ALA A 105 -7.04 12.52 -5.93
CA ALA A 105 -6.34 11.40 -6.55
C ALA A 105 -7.27 10.23 -6.86
N ILE A 106 -8.46 10.16 -6.24
CA ILE A 106 -9.42 9.07 -6.47
C ILE A 106 -10.12 9.17 -7.84
N LEU A 107 -10.18 10.37 -8.43
CA LEU A 107 -11.03 10.66 -9.60
C LEU A 107 -10.81 9.70 -10.78
N PRO A 108 -9.58 9.37 -11.19
CA PRO A 108 -9.34 8.46 -12.31
C PRO A 108 -9.86 7.04 -12.10
N TYR A 109 -10.10 6.63 -10.84
CA TYR A 109 -10.38 5.25 -10.48
C TYR A 109 -11.88 4.98 -10.26
N LEU A 110 -12.71 6.02 -10.16
CA LEU A 110 -14.13 5.88 -9.80
C LEU A 110 -15.00 5.13 -10.83
N ALA A 111 -14.47 4.89 -12.03
CA ALA A 111 -15.13 4.12 -13.09
C ALA A 111 -14.79 2.61 -13.06
N ALA A 112 -13.93 2.18 -12.14
CA ALA A 112 -13.49 0.80 -12.07
C ALA A 112 -14.61 -0.17 -11.62
N PRO A 113 -14.54 -1.46 -12.05
CA PRO A 113 -15.59 -2.43 -11.83
C PRO A 113 -15.74 -2.84 -10.36
N VAL A 114 -16.84 -3.51 -10.03
CA VAL A 114 -17.01 -4.15 -8.71
C VAL A 114 -15.98 -5.28 -8.53
N GLY A 115 -15.48 -5.44 -7.31
CA GLY A 115 -14.51 -6.47 -6.93
C GLY A 115 -13.05 -5.99 -6.91
N THR A 116 -12.82 -4.71 -7.14
CA THR A 116 -11.47 -4.12 -7.19
C THR A 116 -11.10 -3.43 -5.88
N GLY A 117 -9.82 -3.50 -5.52
CA GLY A 117 -9.21 -2.76 -4.41
C GLY A 117 -7.93 -2.07 -4.86
N TRP A 118 -7.58 -0.96 -4.21
CA TRP A 118 -6.36 -0.22 -4.50
C TRP A 118 -5.72 0.35 -3.24
N ILE A 119 -4.40 0.46 -3.30
CA ILE A 119 -3.57 1.09 -2.27
C ILE A 119 -2.89 2.32 -2.83
N ARG A 120 -2.81 3.38 -2.02
CA ARG A 120 -2.13 4.62 -2.42
C ARG A 120 -0.64 4.33 -2.64
N HIS A 121 -0.13 4.85 -3.73
CA HIS A 121 1.28 4.87 -4.05
C HIS A 121 1.65 6.18 -4.73
N GLY A 122 2.45 6.99 -4.04
CA GLY A 122 2.83 8.33 -4.49
C GLY A 122 1.62 9.19 -4.87
N SER A 123 1.57 9.62 -6.14
CA SER A 123 0.53 10.52 -6.64
C SER A 123 -0.82 9.86 -6.95
N GLY A 124 -0.92 8.54 -6.86
CA GLY A 124 -2.15 7.82 -7.21
C GLY A 124 -2.30 6.51 -6.47
N PHE A 125 -2.86 5.52 -7.14
CA PHE A 125 -3.21 4.23 -6.57
C PHE A 125 -2.82 3.07 -7.48
N LEU A 126 -2.40 1.98 -6.86
CA LEU A 126 -2.09 0.72 -7.51
C LEU A 126 -3.12 -0.34 -7.15
N PRO A 127 -3.48 -1.23 -8.09
CA PRO A 127 -4.45 -2.29 -7.82
C PRO A 127 -3.89 -3.29 -6.81
N LEU A 128 -4.78 -3.81 -5.97
CA LEU A 128 -4.54 -4.97 -5.11
C LEU A 128 -4.96 -6.21 -5.89
N SER A 129 -3.99 -6.80 -6.58
CA SER A 129 -4.15 -7.98 -7.42
C SER A 129 -2.89 -8.84 -7.33
N ASP A 130 -3.04 -10.15 -7.45
CA ASP A 130 -1.91 -11.08 -7.52
C ASP A 130 -1.28 -11.13 -8.91
N GLU A 131 -2.03 -10.67 -9.92
CA GLU A 131 -1.63 -10.65 -11.32
C GLU A 131 -1.58 -9.21 -11.86
N PRO A 132 -0.61 -8.89 -12.74
CA PRO A 132 -0.63 -7.65 -13.49
C PRO A 132 -1.94 -7.50 -14.27
N PRO A 133 -2.47 -6.28 -14.39
CA PRO A 133 -3.71 -6.07 -15.12
C PRO A 133 -3.50 -6.44 -16.60
N ALA A 134 -4.43 -7.22 -17.16
CA ALA A 134 -4.43 -7.55 -18.58
C ALA A 134 -4.65 -6.32 -19.48
N ASP A 135 -5.22 -5.24 -18.93
CA ASP A 135 -5.44 -3.97 -19.61
C ASP A 135 -4.43 -2.90 -19.13
N PRO A 136 -3.66 -2.27 -20.03
CA PRO A 136 -2.78 -1.16 -19.70
C PRO A 136 -3.51 0.11 -19.20
N ALA A 137 -4.85 0.11 -19.15
CA ALA A 137 -5.66 1.21 -18.62
C ALA A 137 -5.44 1.54 -17.12
N CYS A 138 -4.56 0.81 -16.41
CA CYS A 138 -4.11 1.26 -15.09
C CYS A 138 -3.35 2.59 -15.23
N VAL A 139 -3.74 3.56 -14.42
CA VAL A 139 -3.09 4.87 -14.35
C VAL A 139 -1.66 4.67 -13.85
N PRO A 140 -0.63 5.01 -14.64
CA PRO A 140 0.75 4.95 -14.17
C PRO A 140 0.93 5.90 -13.00
N VAL A 141 1.59 5.42 -11.97
CA VAL A 141 1.87 6.20 -10.76
C VAL A 141 3.36 6.23 -10.48
N SER A 142 3.79 7.33 -9.90
CA SER A 142 5.17 7.56 -9.51
C SER A 142 5.24 7.92 -8.03
N GLY A 143 6.29 7.49 -7.36
CA GLY A 143 6.51 7.77 -5.95
C GLY A 143 7.52 6.84 -5.29
N ASP A 144 7.84 7.16 -4.05
CA ASP A 144 8.76 6.36 -3.23
C ASP A 144 8.05 5.13 -2.67
N LEU A 145 8.61 3.97 -2.95
CA LEU A 145 8.18 2.69 -2.41
C LEU A 145 9.19 2.21 -1.38
N ARG A 146 8.78 2.12 -0.11
CA ARG A 146 9.52 1.35 0.89
C ARG A 146 9.22 -0.14 0.68
N PHE A 147 10.25 -0.96 0.51
CA PHE A 147 10.08 -2.40 0.24
C PHE A 147 10.79 -3.32 1.23
N ALA A 148 11.73 -2.80 2.02
CA ALA A 148 12.35 -3.51 3.14
C ALA A 148 12.86 -2.51 4.18
N ASP A 149 13.50 -2.99 5.25
CA ASP A 149 14.02 -2.13 6.32
C ASP A 149 15.02 -1.09 5.80
N GLY A 150 14.62 0.18 5.85
CA GLY A 150 15.35 1.31 5.28
C GLY A 150 15.41 1.39 3.74
N TRP A 151 15.15 0.31 3.01
CA TRP A 151 15.26 0.29 1.55
C TRP A 151 14.06 0.91 0.85
N VAL A 152 14.35 1.84 -0.05
CA VAL A 152 13.37 2.60 -0.83
C VAL A 152 13.76 2.58 -2.30
N ILE A 153 12.77 2.47 -3.17
CA ILE A 153 12.94 2.72 -4.60
C ILE A 153 12.03 3.87 -5.02
N THR A 154 12.59 4.87 -5.72
CA THR A 154 11.77 5.85 -6.43
C THR A 154 11.26 5.20 -7.71
N THR A 155 9.95 5.02 -7.77
CA THR A 155 9.28 4.41 -8.92
C THR A 155 8.75 5.48 -9.86
N GLU A 156 8.88 5.24 -11.16
CA GLU A 156 8.29 6.09 -12.19
C GLU A 156 7.42 5.25 -13.13
N ASN A 157 6.20 5.71 -13.38
CA ASN A 157 5.25 5.09 -14.32
C ASN A 157 4.98 3.60 -14.04
N ILE A 158 4.90 3.22 -12.76
CA ILE A 158 4.53 1.86 -12.35
C ILE A 158 3.02 1.74 -12.32
N THR A 159 2.49 0.63 -12.83
CA THR A 159 1.04 0.36 -12.88
C THR A 159 0.65 -0.82 -11.98
N PHE A 160 1.61 -1.58 -11.48
CA PHE A 160 1.37 -2.73 -10.63
C PHE A 160 2.55 -3.00 -9.68
N ILE A 161 2.23 -3.39 -8.44
CA ILE A 161 3.20 -3.85 -7.45
C ILE A 161 2.65 -5.11 -6.79
N ARG A 162 3.45 -6.18 -6.75
CA ARG A 162 3.22 -7.37 -5.92
C ARG A 162 4.32 -7.46 -4.87
N ARG A 163 3.95 -7.83 -3.65
CA ARG A 163 4.87 -7.98 -2.52
C ARG A 163 4.70 -9.38 -1.94
N GLU A 164 5.82 -10.08 -1.76
CA GLU A 164 5.87 -11.41 -1.16
C GLU A 164 7.11 -11.49 -0.27
N ASP A 165 6.90 -11.56 1.04
CA ASP A 165 7.97 -11.61 2.05
C ASP A 165 9.04 -10.52 1.82
N ASP A 166 10.25 -10.92 1.44
CA ASP A 166 11.41 -10.05 1.18
C ASP A 166 11.56 -9.64 -0.30
N THR A 167 10.55 -9.96 -1.12
CA THR A 167 10.54 -9.69 -2.56
C THR A 167 9.44 -8.73 -2.97
N VAL A 168 9.77 -7.89 -3.94
CA VAL A 168 8.82 -6.98 -4.58
C VAL A 168 8.95 -7.09 -6.09
N GLN A 169 7.81 -7.28 -6.74
CA GLN A 169 7.69 -7.20 -8.18
C GLN A 169 7.02 -5.87 -8.54
N LEU A 170 7.68 -5.07 -9.38
CA LEU A 170 7.09 -3.90 -10.02
C LEU A 170 6.80 -4.25 -11.47
N TRP A 171 5.69 -3.75 -12.01
CA TRP A 171 5.35 -3.96 -13.41
C TRP A 171 4.75 -2.70 -14.04
N SER A 172 5.11 -2.53 -15.30
CA SER A 172 4.49 -1.61 -16.27
C SER A 172 4.61 -2.23 -17.66
N PRO A 173 3.82 -1.80 -18.66
CA PRO A 173 3.99 -2.29 -20.03
C PRO A 173 5.45 -2.16 -20.50
N GLY A 174 6.05 -3.24 -20.99
CA GLY A 174 7.44 -3.30 -21.45
C GLY A 174 8.49 -3.67 -20.39
N LEU A 175 8.14 -3.68 -19.09
CA LEU A 175 9.11 -3.84 -18.01
C LEU A 175 8.53 -4.56 -16.79
N SER A 176 9.18 -5.67 -16.41
CA SER A 176 8.98 -6.33 -15.12
C SER A 176 10.26 -6.24 -14.29
N LEU A 177 10.17 -5.71 -13.06
CA LEU A 177 11.31 -5.57 -12.16
C LEU A 177 11.08 -6.39 -10.89
N TRP A 178 12.00 -7.30 -10.59
CA TRP A 178 12.01 -8.06 -9.34
C TRP A 178 13.10 -7.50 -8.44
N LEU A 179 12.74 -7.15 -7.21
CA LEU A 179 13.65 -6.71 -6.17
C LEU A 179 13.62 -7.71 -5.02
N MET A 180 14.79 -8.05 -4.50
CA MET A 180 14.93 -8.85 -3.30
C MET A 180 15.91 -8.15 -2.35
N ALA A 181 15.42 -7.75 -1.19
CA ALA A 181 16.25 -7.17 -0.15
C ALA A 181 16.80 -8.28 0.74
N VAL A 182 18.09 -8.19 1.09
CA VAL A 182 18.74 -9.11 2.02
C VAL A 182 19.41 -8.28 3.12
N GLY A 183 18.85 -8.34 4.32
CA GLY A 183 19.35 -7.69 5.53
C GLY A 183 20.31 -8.57 6.36
N SER A 184 20.79 -8.03 7.48
CA SER A 184 21.50 -8.78 8.55
C SER A 184 22.72 -9.57 8.08
N VAL A 185 23.54 -8.97 7.21
CA VAL A 185 24.79 -9.58 6.72
C VAL A 185 25.96 -9.25 7.65
N ALA A 186 26.89 -10.21 7.79
CA ALA A 186 28.13 -10.06 8.54
C ALA A 186 28.86 -8.74 8.16
N PRO A 187 29.65 -8.15 9.09
CA PRO A 187 30.33 -6.88 8.91
C PRO A 187 31.52 -7.01 7.95
N ALA A 188 31.25 -7.36 6.70
CA ALA A 188 32.14 -7.14 5.58
C ALA A 188 31.94 -5.69 5.08
N GLY A 189 33.02 -5.06 4.65
CA GLY A 189 32.93 -3.77 3.96
C GLY A 189 32.07 -3.88 2.69
N VAL A 190 31.46 -2.76 2.29
CA VAL A 190 30.60 -2.68 1.08
C VAL A 190 31.30 -3.31 -0.13
N ASP A 191 32.56 -2.95 -0.37
CA ASP A 191 33.36 -3.42 -1.50
C ASP A 191 33.58 -4.94 -1.46
N GLN A 192 33.98 -5.47 -0.31
CA GLN A 192 34.20 -6.91 -0.12
C GLN A 192 32.91 -7.71 -0.36
N ARG A 193 31.77 -7.19 0.10
CA ARG A 193 30.46 -7.81 -0.13
C ARG A 193 30.08 -7.73 -1.60
N CYS A 194 30.30 -6.59 -2.25
CA CYS A 194 30.05 -6.41 -3.67
C CYS A 194 30.84 -7.42 -4.51
N ASP A 195 32.15 -7.56 -4.26
CA ASP A 195 33.01 -8.49 -4.98
C ASP A 195 32.60 -9.95 -4.73
N ALA A 196 32.24 -10.31 -3.48
CA ALA A 196 31.75 -11.64 -3.15
C ALA A 196 30.41 -11.98 -3.83
N LEU A 197 29.51 -11.01 -3.97
CA LEU A 197 28.23 -11.18 -4.67
C LEU A 197 28.45 -11.31 -6.18
N MET A 198 29.34 -10.52 -6.77
CA MET A 198 29.70 -10.60 -8.19
C MET A 198 30.39 -11.91 -8.55
N ALA A 199 31.19 -12.48 -7.63
CA ALA A 199 31.78 -13.81 -7.82
C ALA A 199 30.74 -14.94 -7.86
N GLN A 200 29.56 -14.72 -7.27
CA GLN A 200 28.43 -15.67 -7.28
C GLN A 200 27.44 -15.42 -8.43
N SER A 201 27.59 -14.32 -9.18
CA SER A 201 26.76 -14.02 -10.33
C SER A 201 27.17 -14.83 -11.57
N SER A 202 26.26 -14.94 -12.55
CA SER A 202 26.47 -15.73 -13.77
C SER A 202 27.78 -15.38 -14.48
N PRO A 203 28.58 -16.37 -14.93
CA PRO A 203 29.79 -16.12 -15.72
C PRO A 203 29.51 -15.56 -17.12
N ASP A 204 28.28 -15.72 -17.63
CA ASP A 204 27.87 -15.27 -18.97
C ASP A 204 27.39 -13.81 -19.02
N ARG A 205 27.58 -13.08 -17.93
CA ARG A 205 27.24 -11.66 -17.82
C ARG A 205 28.13 -10.79 -18.71
N TYR A 206 27.57 -9.70 -19.23
CA TYR A 206 28.28 -8.73 -20.05
C TYR A 206 27.72 -7.30 -19.84
N ASP A 207 28.34 -6.29 -20.45
CA ASP A 207 28.00 -4.87 -20.24
C ASP A 207 27.94 -4.49 -18.75
N GLU A 208 28.96 -4.94 -18.00
CA GLU A 208 29.07 -4.65 -16.57
C GLU A 208 29.34 -3.16 -16.32
N LYS A 209 28.56 -2.57 -15.41
CA LYS A 209 28.73 -1.18 -14.97
C LYS A 209 28.75 -1.16 -13.45
N ARG A 210 29.66 -0.36 -12.88
CA ARG A 210 29.80 -0.17 -11.43
C ARG A 210 29.85 1.32 -11.13
N TRP A 211 29.06 1.77 -10.16
CA TRP A 211 29.03 3.15 -9.72
C TRP A 211 28.69 3.26 -8.24
N ARG A 212 28.83 4.46 -7.67
CA ARG A 212 28.53 4.75 -6.27
C ARG A 212 27.63 5.98 -6.17
N ASP A 213 26.67 5.92 -5.27
CA ASP A 213 25.82 7.04 -4.90
C ASP A 213 25.30 6.85 -3.47
N GLY A 214 25.14 7.93 -2.71
CA GLY A 214 24.53 7.87 -1.37
C GLY A 214 25.21 6.94 -0.35
N GLY A 215 26.49 6.59 -0.53
CA GLY A 215 27.19 5.60 0.30
C GLY A 215 26.84 4.13 -0.03
N LEU A 216 26.13 3.92 -1.14
CA LEU A 216 25.83 2.64 -1.74
C LEU A 216 26.77 2.36 -2.90
N GLU A 217 26.99 1.08 -3.17
CA GLU A 217 27.68 0.61 -4.36
C GLU A 217 26.71 -0.16 -5.24
N TYR A 218 26.69 0.20 -6.52
CA TYR A 218 25.80 -0.38 -7.50
C TYR A 218 26.65 -1.12 -8.54
N VAL A 219 26.19 -2.31 -8.90
CA VAL A 219 26.69 -3.04 -10.06
C VAL A 219 25.51 -3.48 -10.89
N SER A 220 25.56 -3.28 -12.20
CA SER A 220 24.59 -3.81 -13.15
C SER A 220 25.26 -4.59 -14.26
N TYR A 221 24.58 -5.57 -14.82
CA TYR A 221 25.06 -6.32 -15.98
C TYR A 221 23.90 -6.88 -16.80
N ARG A 222 24.17 -7.21 -18.06
CA ARG A 222 23.25 -7.86 -18.97
C ARG A 222 23.46 -9.38 -18.93
N LEU A 223 22.38 -10.13 -19.05
CA LEU A 223 22.44 -11.60 -19.10
C LEU A 223 21.41 -12.15 -20.09
N HIS A 224 21.86 -13.02 -20.99
CA HIS A 224 20.95 -13.85 -21.78
C HIS A 224 20.48 -15.01 -20.90
N GLU A 225 19.23 -14.97 -20.44
CA GLU A 225 18.65 -16.07 -19.68
C GLU A 225 18.28 -17.23 -20.63
N ALA A 226 18.29 -18.46 -20.11
CA ALA A 226 18.19 -19.68 -20.90
C ALA A 226 16.85 -19.84 -21.66
N ASP A 227 15.81 -19.11 -21.25
CA ASP A 227 14.50 -19.13 -21.90
C ASP A 227 14.47 -18.11 -23.05
N SER A 228 14.54 -18.64 -24.27
CA SER A 228 14.64 -17.91 -25.54
C SER A 228 13.32 -17.24 -25.98
N ASP A 229 12.56 -16.67 -25.05
CA ASP A 229 11.30 -16.02 -25.38
C ASP A 229 11.56 -14.60 -25.86
N ALA A 230 12.16 -14.44 -27.06
CA ALA A 230 12.36 -13.24 -27.92
C ALA A 230 12.69 -11.86 -27.28
N ARG A 231 12.80 -11.80 -25.97
CA ARG A 231 12.95 -10.61 -25.13
C ARG A 231 14.38 -10.13 -25.22
N CYS A 232 14.54 -8.84 -24.94
CA CYS A 232 15.86 -8.31 -24.69
C CYS A 232 16.50 -9.10 -23.52
N PRO A 233 17.83 -9.26 -23.52
CA PRO A 233 18.55 -9.81 -22.38
C PRO A 233 18.07 -9.16 -21.07
N ALA A 234 18.13 -9.86 -19.94
CA ALA A 234 17.73 -9.28 -18.67
C ALA A 234 18.78 -8.26 -18.21
N LEU A 235 18.36 -7.22 -17.49
CA LEU A 235 19.27 -6.37 -16.72
C LEU A 235 19.23 -6.86 -15.28
N HIS A 236 20.37 -7.33 -14.79
CA HIS A 236 20.55 -7.66 -13.39
C HIS A 236 21.30 -6.53 -12.70
N ALA A 237 20.97 -6.26 -11.43
CA ALA A 237 21.72 -5.33 -10.62
C ALA A 237 21.85 -5.79 -9.17
N ILE A 238 22.90 -5.31 -8.52
CA ILE A 238 23.19 -5.52 -7.10
C ILE A 238 23.48 -4.16 -6.49
N VAL A 239 22.69 -3.77 -5.50
CA VAL A 239 22.86 -2.51 -4.75
C VAL A 239 23.30 -2.85 -3.34
N VAL A 240 24.53 -2.50 -2.97
CA VAL A 240 25.15 -2.89 -1.71
C VAL A 240 25.21 -1.69 -0.77
N GLY A 241 24.62 -1.86 0.41
CA GLY A 241 24.67 -0.89 1.50
C GLY A 241 25.39 -1.43 2.72
N ARG A 242 25.48 -0.60 3.76
CA ARG A 242 26.17 -0.97 5.02
C ARG A 242 25.48 -2.14 5.74
N SER A 243 24.15 -2.14 5.80
CA SER A 243 23.34 -3.12 6.54
C SER A 243 22.83 -4.30 5.70
N GLY A 244 23.01 -4.27 4.38
CA GLY A 244 22.38 -5.25 3.50
C GLY A 244 22.77 -5.08 2.04
N HIS A 245 22.04 -5.76 1.17
CA HIS A 245 22.07 -5.51 -0.27
C HIS A 245 20.70 -5.79 -0.89
N VAL A 246 20.50 -5.29 -2.10
CA VAL A 246 19.32 -5.54 -2.93
C VAL A 246 19.79 -6.22 -4.21
N ARG A 247 19.13 -7.31 -4.57
CA ARG A 247 19.26 -7.92 -5.90
C ARG A 247 18.08 -7.50 -6.76
N VAL A 248 18.38 -7.20 -8.02
CA VAL A 248 17.40 -6.76 -9.01
C VAL A 248 17.51 -7.62 -10.25
N ALA A 249 16.38 -8.09 -10.76
CA ALA A 249 16.26 -8.67 -12.09
C ALA A 249 15.17 -7.92 -12.87
N ALA A 250 15.56 -7.29 -13.98
CA ALA A 250 14.68 -6.55 -14.86
C ALA A 250 14.53 -7.30 -16.19
N TYR A 251 13.29 -7.69 -16.48
CA TYR A 251 12.88 -8.28 -17.75
C TYR A 251 12.30 -7.18 -18.63
N ILE A 252 12.86 -7.08 -19.84
CA ILE A 252 12.66 -5.95 -20.73
C ILE A 252 12.15 -6.49 -22.06
N ASP A 253 11.01 -6.00 -22.51
CA ASP A 253 10.39 -6.48 -23.73
C ASP A 253 11.09 -5.90 -24.98
N ALA A 254 11.54 -4.64 -24.91
CA ALA A 254 12.24 -3.95 -25.99
C ALA A 254 13.40 -3.08 -25.48
N GLU A 255 14.45 -2.90 -26.29
CA GLU A 255 15.66 -2.18 -25.85
C GLU A 255 15.40 -0.70 -25.52
N ALA A 256 14.30 -0.13 -26.01
CA ALA A 256 13.85 1.22 -25.66
C ALA A 256 13.51 1.36 -24.16
N ASP A 257 13.11 0.27 -23.49
CA ASP A 257 12.76 0.25 -22.07
C ASP A 257 13.98 0.13 -21.14
N MET A 258 15.18 -0.05 -21.69
CA MET A 258 16.43 -0.17 -20.94
C MET A 258 16.70 1.02 -20.03
N ALA A 259 16.57 2.24 -20.57
CA ALA A 259 16.87 3.46 -19.83
C ALA A 259 16.00 3.53 -18.56
N ARG A 260 14.71 3.22 -18.70
CA ARG A 260 13.76 3.16 -17.58
C ARG A 260 14.14 2.11 -16.54
N ALA A 261 14.62 0.94 -16.96
CA ALA A 261 15.09 -0.09 -16.03
C ALA A 261 16.33 0.38 -15.23
N LEU A 262 17.28 1.04 -15.89
CA LEU A 262 18.46 1.61 -15.25
C LEU A 262 18.10 2.76 -14.29
N ASP A 263 17.17 3.64 -14.68
CA ASP A 263 16.70 4.75 -13.85
C ASP A 263 16.03 4.24 -12.57
N LEU A 264 15.22 3.16 -12.66
CA LEU A 264 14.64 2.51 -11.49
C LEU A 264 15.71 1.89 -10.57
N VAL A 265 16.75 1.25 -11.12
CA VAL A 265 17.87 0.72 -10.33
C VAL A 265 18.63 1.86 -9.63
N ALA A 266 18.88 2.97 -10.33
CA ALA A 266 19.52 4.15 -9.76
C ALA A 266 18.66 4.82 -8.68
N GLY A 267 17.33 4.69 -8.77
CA GLY A 267 16.38 5.18 -7.77
C GLY A 267 16.37 4.41 -6.44
N ILE A 268 17.10 3.29 -6.32
CA ILE A 268 17.20 2.50 -5.09
C ILE A 268 18.11 3.22 -4.08
N ARG A 269 17.61 3.42 -2.87
CA ARG A 269 18.27 4.13 -1.76
C ARG A 269 18.08 3.39 -0.45
N LEU A 270 18.97 3.66 0.50
CA LEU A 270 18.90 3.19 1.88
C LEU A 270 18.76 4.40 2.80
N LEU A 271 17.61 4.51 3.48
CA LEU A 271 17.39 5.55 4.48
C LEU A 271 18.21 5.26 5.74
N ALA A 272 18.70 6.32 6.37
CA ALA A 272 19.53 6.28 7.57
C ALA A 272 18.71 6.04 8.83
#